data_AF-A0A661EAE5-F1
#
_entry.id   AF-A0A661EAE5-F1
#
_cell.length_a   1.000
_cell.length_b   1.000
_cell.length_c   1.000
_cell.angle_alpha   90.00
_cell.angle_beta   90.00
_cell.angle_gamma   90.00
#
_symmetry.space_group_name_H-M   'P 1'
#
loop_
_entity.id
_entity.type
_entity.pdbx_description
1 polymer ?
#
loop_
_entity_poly.entity_id
_entity_poly.type
_entity_poly.pdbx_seq_one_letter_code
_entity_poly.pdbx_strand_id
1 'polypeptide(L)' 'VGDFMVGSRDVLLGTIHGCEFYMAADQFEFWKNTHLTIDVTEGRGASFSLEIPLGLRFMTISRLFADEELENLRPIV' A
#
# COMPACT_ATOMS: atom_id res chain seq x y z
N VAL A 1 -15.19 5.31 -7.81
CA VAL A 1 -14.43 4.04 -7.86
C VAL A 1 -14.30 3.69 -9.33
N GLY A 2 -13.08 3.67 -9.88
CA GLY A 2 -12.85 3.38 -11.30
C GLY A 2 -11.95 4.35 -12.07
N ASP A 3 -11.48 5.45 -11.47
CA ASP A 3 -10.61 6.42 -12.17
C ASP A 3 -9.12 6.08 -12.09
N PHE A 4 -8.73 5.17 -11.18
CA PHE A 4 -7.35 4.69 -11.09
C PHE A 4 -7.14 3.58 -12.13
N MET A 5 -6.31 3.86 -13.14
CA MET A 5 -5.94 2.87 -14.14
C MET A 5 -4.83 1.99 -13.59
N VAL A 6 -5.16 0.73 -13.31
CA VAL A 6 -4.19 -0.30 -12.94
C VAL A 6 -3.45 -0.73 -14.21
N GLY A 7 -2.12 -0.55 -14.23
CA GLY A 7 -1.26 -0.99 -15.31
C GLY A 7 -1.02 -2.51 -15.25
N SER A 8 -0.59 -3.09 -16.38
CA SER A 8 -0.27 -4.54 -16.46
C SER A 8 0.92 -4.99 -15.59
N ARG A 9 1.67 -4.02 -15.05
CA ARG A 9 2.82 -4.25 -14.16
C ARG A 9 2.51 -3.88 -12.71
N ASP A 10 1.30 -3.45 -12.40
CA ASP A 10 0.90 -3.24 -11.02
C ASP A 10 0.57 -4.58 -10.38
N VAL A 11 1.05 -4.73 -9.15
CA VAL A 11 0.93 -5.93 -8.34
C VAL A 11 -0.20 -5.69 -7.33
N LEU A 12 -1.14 -6.62 -7.23
CA LEU A 12 -2.20 -6.56 -6.21
C LEU A 12 -1.66 -7.14 -4.90
N LEU A 13 -1.47 -6.30 -3.89
CA LEU A 13 -0.98 -6.75 -2.57
C LEU A 13 -2.11 -7.35 -1.72
N GLY A 14 -3.36 -6.97 -2.02
CA GLY A 14 -4.53 -7.44 -1.31
C GLY A 14 -5.58 -6.34 -1.16
N THR A 15 -6.34 -6.39 -0.07
CA THR A 15 -7.43 -5.44 0.18
C THR A 15 -7.34 -4.81 1.56
N ILE A 16 -7.60 -3.51 1.65
CA ILE A 16 -7.73 -2.74 2.90
C ILE A 16 -9.17 -2.27 3.00
N HIS A 17 -9.91 -2.71 4.03
CA HIS A 17 -11.34 -2.39 4.20
C HIS A 17 -12.20 -2.61 2.94
N GLY A 18 -11.89 -3.65 2.15
CA GLY A 18 -12.61 -3.99 0.92
C GLY A 18 -12.16 -3.22 -0.33
N CYS A 19 -11.18 -2.32 -0.20
CA CYS A 19 -10.55 -1.62 -1.33
C CYS A 19 -9.27 -2.34 -1.76
N GLU A 20 -9.10 -2.58 -3.06
CA GLU A 20 -7.87 -3.16 -3.61
C GLU A 20 -6.68 -2.22 -3.41
N PHE A 21 -5.53 -2.78 -3.04
CA PHE A 21 -4.29 -2.05 -2.81
C PHE A 21 -3.20 -2.55 -3.76
N TYR A 22 -2.79 -1.67 -4.67
CA TYR A 22 -1.82 -1.96 -5.72
C TYR A 22 -0.49 -1.27 -5.47
N MET A 23 0.58 -1.84 -6.02
CA MET A 23 1.91 -1.25 -6.06
C MET A 23 2.57 -1.54 -7.40
N ALA A 24 3.33 -0.60 -7.92
CA ALA A 24 4.15 -0.84 -9.11
C ALA A 24 5.15 -1.98 -8.85
N ALA A 25 5.38 -2.86 -9.84
CA ALA A 25 6.26 -4.03 -9.68
C ALA A 25 7.68 -3.69 -9.22
N ASP A 26 8.24 -2.56 -9.65
CA ASP A 26 9.59 -2.13 -9.25
C ASP A 26 9.65 -1.70 -7.77
N GLN A 27 8.62 -1.00 -7.29
CA GLN A 27 8.45 -0.70 -5.87
C GLN A 27 8.22 -1.97 -5.06
N PHE A 28 7.42 -2.90 -5.58
CA PHE A 28 7.18 -4.18 -4.92
C PHE A 28 8.49 -4.96 -4.73
N GLU A 29 9.35 -5.04 -5.75
CA GLU A 29 10.64 -5.74 -5.62
C GLU A 29 11.52 -5.16 -4.50
N PHE A 30 11.45 -3.85 -4.29
CA PHE A 30 12.16 -3.17 -3.21
C PHE A 30 11.51 -3.41 -1.83
N TRP A 31 10.18 -3.49 -1.76
CA TRP A 31 9.42 -3.56 -0.50
C TRP A 31 8.91 -4.96 -0.11
N LYS A 32 9.09 -5.99 -0.94
CA LYS A 32 8.51 -7.32 -0.75
C LYS A 32 8.88 -8.02 0.58
N ASN A 33 9.97 -7.59 1.21
CA ASN A 33 10.42 -8.10 2.51
C ASN A 33 10.01 -7.18 3.68
N THR A 34 9.04 -6.29 3.47
CA THR A 34 8.57 -5.35 4.49
C THR A 34 7.10 -5.54 4.82
N HIS A 35 6.79 -5.48 6.11
CA HIS A 35 5.44 -5.26 6.60
C HIS A 35 5.08 -3.80 6.38
N LEU A 36 3.99 -3.54 5.67
CA LEU A 36 3.47 -2.21 5.40
C LEU A 36 2.20 -1.98 6.22
N THR A 37 2.24 -0.94 7.05
CA THR A 37 1.06 -0.41 7.73
C THR A 37 0.62 0.84 7.00
N ILE A 38 -0.62 0.84 6.51
CA ILE A 38 -1.27 2.03 5.95
C ILE A 38 -2.09 2.68 7.06
N ASP A 39 -1.67 3.87 7.47
CA ASP A 39 -2.24 4.63 8.57
C ASP A 39 -2.81 5.97 8.07
N VAL A 40 -3.63 6.63 8.89
CA VAL A 40 -4.23 7.93 8.59
C VAL A 40 -4.06 8.87 9.78
N THR A 41 -3.67 10.10 9.50
CA THR A 41 -3.53 11.14 10.53
C THR A 41 -4.02 12.48 10.01
N GLU A 42 -4.21 13.44 10.91
CA GLU A 42 -4.56 14.81 10.54
C GLU A 42 -3.37 15.50 9.86
N GLY A 43 -3.64 16.27 8.81
CA GLY A 43 -2.64 17.07 8.15
C GLY A 43 -2.86 17.21 6.65
N ARG A 44 -1.83 17.74 5.98
CA ARG A 44 -1.85 17.93 4.52
C ARG A 44 -1.45 16.63 3.81
N GLY A 45 -2.38 16.06 3.04
CA GLY A 45 -2.10 14.93 2.14
C GLY A 45 -1.09 15.27 1.03
N ALA A 46 -0.55 14.22 0.40
CA ALA A 46 0.33 14.36 -0.76
C ALA A 46 -0.43 14.94 -1.96
N SER A 47 0.26 15.58 -2.92
CA SER A 47 -0.37 16.41 -3.97
C SER A 47 -1.52 15.76 -4.75
N PHE A 48 -1.53 14.44 -4.91
CA PHE A 48 -2.55 13.70 -5.67
C PHE A 48 -3.52 12.88 -4.79
N SER A 49 -3.46 13.07 -3.47
CA SER A 49 -4.25 12.28 -2.53
C SER A 49 -5.68 12.79 -2.43
N LEU A 50 -6.66 11.88 -2.40
CA LEU A 50 -8.09 12.24 -2.44
C LEU A 50 -8.61 12.75 -1.09
N GLU A 51 -7.93 12.47 0.01
CA GLU A 51 -8.30 12.85 1.37
C GLU A 51 -7.89 14.29 1.74
N ILE A 52 -7.14 14.99 0.88
CA ILE A 52 -6.73 16.40 1.10
C ILE A 52 -7.88 17.32 1.58
N PRO A 53 -9.07 17.34 0.94
CA PRO A 53 -10.17 18.21 1.38
C PRO A 53 -10.77 17.81 2.74
N LEU A 54 -10.43 16.63 3.26
CA LEU A 54 -10.88 16.15 4.57
C LEU A 54 -9.93 16.58 5.71
N GLY A 55 -8.80 17.25 5.40
CA GLY A 55 -7.79 17.61 6.39
C GLY A 55 -7.00 16.42 6.93
N LEU A 56 -6.99 15.31 6.19
CA LEU A 56 -6.30 14.06 6.53
C LEU A 56 -5.11 13.82 5.59
N ARG A 57 -4.25 12.89 5.98
CA ARG A 57 -3.18 12.33 5.14
C ARG A 57 -2.99 10.85 5.42
N PHE A 58 -2.76 10.07 4.37
CA PHE A 58 -2.25 8.70 4.52
C PHE A 58 -0.76 8.65 4.85
N MET A 59 -0.38 7.62 5.59
CA MET A 59 1.00 7.31 5.98
C MET A 59 1.30 5.84 5.70
N THR A 60 2.37 5.58 4.98
CA THR A 60 2.90 4.22 4.84
C THR A 60 4.06 4.05 5.80
N ILE A 61 3.90 3.17 6.78
CA ILE A 61 4.93 2.82 7.76
C ILE A 61 5.44 1.43 7.40
N SER A 62 6.74 1.33 7.11
CA SER A 62 7.39 0.08 6.74
C SER A 62 8.31 -0.41 7.84
N ARG A 63 8.31 -1.71 8.09
CA ARG A 63 9.38 -2.41 8.83
C ARG A 63 9.74 -3.70 8.11
N LEU A 64 10.94 -4.23 8.31
CA LEU A 64 11.26 -5.56 7.84
C LEU A 64 10.36 -6.60 8.52
N PHE A 65 10.01 -7.65 7.79
CA PHE A 65 9.41 -8.83 8.39
C PHE A 65 10.42 -9.50 9.33
N ALA A 66 9.90 -10.09 10.41
CA ALA A 66 10.64 -11.07 11.20
C ALA A 66 10.72 -12.40 10.43
N ASP A 67 11.70 -13.23 10.77
CA ASP A 67 11.93 -14.51 10.09
C ASP A 67 10.69 -15.42 10.16
N GLU A 68 9.98 -15.42 11.28
CA GLU A 68 8.75 -16.20 11.46
C GLU A 68 7.58 -15.66 10.62
N GLU A 69 7.56 -14.37 10.31
CA GLU A 69 6.53 -13.77 9.45
C GLU A 69 6.77 -14.14 7.99
N LEU A 70 8.03 -14.19 7.55
CA LEU A 70 8.42 -14.55 6.18
C LEU A 70 7.93 -15.96 5.82
N GLU A 71 7.99 -16.91 6.76
CA GLU A 71 7.50 -18.28 6.56
C GLU A 71 5.99 -18.38 6.37
N ASN A 72 5.24 -17.38 6.82
CA ASN A 72 3.78 -17.38 6.86
C ASN A 72 3.14 -16.37 5.89
N LEU A 73 3.92 -15.83 4.94
CA LEU A 73 3.38 -14.89 3.95
C LEU A 73 2.46 -15.58 2.95
N ARG A 74 1.38 -14.88 2.59
CA ARG A 74 0.53 -15.31 1.48
C ARG A 74 1.23 -14.98 0.15
N PRO A 75 1.15 -15.86 -0.85
CA PRO A 75 1.60 -15.54 -2.19
C PRO A 75 0.85 -14.33 -2.74
N ILE A 76 1.58 -13.47 -3.42
CA ILE A 76 1.04 -12.40 -4.26
C ILE A 76 0.70 -13.04 -5.61
N VAL A 77 -0.52 -12.82 -6.10
CA VAL A 77 -1.03 -13.33 -7.40
C VAL A 77 -1.01 -12.26 -8.47
#